data_AF-A0A1F6H2D9-F1
#
_entry.id   AF-A0A1F6H2D9-F1
#
_cell.length_a   1.000
_cell.length_b   1.000
_cell.length_c   1.000
_cell.angle_alpha   90.00
_cell.angle_beta   90.00
_cell.angle_gamma   90.00
#
_symmetry.space_group_name_H-M   'P 1'
#
loop_
_entity.id
_entity.type
_entity.pdbx_description
1 polymer ?
#
loop_
_entity_poly.entity_id
_entity_poly.type
_entity_poly.pdbx_seq_one_letter_code
_entity_poly.pdbx_strand_id
1 'polypeptide(L)'
;MLRLLFLLYFLASVFFFLYFIWKRKLLYSLCIVIAFIILFAIGAYFSSTITKNNWCLQPHKAPFTSELPLKLETAEDYFIRGNFAYDQGRCNDAIEDYTKAIELDPTISQIYNNRGYTYMQKRDYEKALNDYEKAIQVRPGYARALLNKGDIYNSYLVDKKKAVETYRQILPLGKYAIRDTMVCGRLLMAEHNWFTPGWFTGFFNLVRTGGQSCY
;
A
#
# COMPACT_ATOMS: atom_id res chain seq x y z
N MET A 1 12.04 -21.23 15.29
CA MET A 1 12.82 -22.05 14.31
C MET A 1 13.28 -21.26 13.09
N LEU A 2 12.40 -20.63 12.31
CA LEU A 2 12.78 -19.97 11.05
C LEU A 2 13.79 -18.80 11.19
N ARG A 3 13.72 -18.03 12.29
CA ARG A 3 14.62 -16.88 12.54
C ARG A 3 16.05 -17.29 12.88
N LEU A 4 16.23 -18.43 13.57
CA LEU A 4 17.56 -18.98 13.85
C LEU A 4 18.21 -19.48 12.55
N LEU A 5 17.42 -20.11 11.67
CA LEU A 5 17.89 -20.60 10.37
C LEU A 5 18.35 -19.45 9.47
N PHE A 6 17.62 -18.32 9.45
CA PHE A 6 18.00 -17.15 8.67
C PHE A 6 19.29 -16.48 9.19
N LEU A 7 19.44 -16.38 10.52
CA LEU A 7 20.64 -15.83 11.15
C LEU A 7 21.86 -16.73 10.91
N LEU A 8 21.68 -18.06 11.01
CA LEU A 8 22.73 -19.04 10.73
C LEU A 8 23.12 -19.04 9.24
N TYR A 9 22.17 -18.88 8.33
CA TYR A 9 22.44 -18.75 6.90
C TYR A 9 23.21 -17.46 6.58
N PHE A 10 22.82 -16.33 7.19
CA PHE A 10 23.51 -15.07 7.01
C PHE A 10 24.94 -15.14 7.56
N LEU A 11 25.14 -15.64 8.79
CA LEU A 11 26.47 -15.81 9.39
C LEU A 11 27.34 -16.79 8.59
N ALA A 12 26.77 -17.89 8.09
CA ALA A 12 27.49 -18.81 7.22
C ALA A 12 27.91 -18.13 5.90
N SER A 13 27.03 -17.34 5.29
CA SER A 13 27.34 -16.62 4.04
C SER A 13 28.46 -15.59 4.22
N VAL A 14 28.49 -14.87 5.34
CA VAL A 14 29.55 -13.91 5.69
C VAL A 14 30.87 -14.64 5.98
N PHE A 15 30.83 -15.75 6.71
CA PHE A 15 32.01 -16.56 7.00
C PHE A 15 32.61 -17.16 5.72
N PHE A 16 31.79 -17.70 4.82
CA PHE A 16 32.23 -18.19 3.51
C PHE A 16 32.85 -17.06 2.67
N PHE A 17 32.24 -15.88 2.66
CA PHE A 17 32.78 -14.72 1.94
C PHE A 17 34.17 -14.31 2.45
N LEU A 18 34.35 -14.23 3.78
CA LEU A 18 35.63 -13.90 4.41
C LEU A 18 36.70 -15.00 4.19
N TYR A 19 36.30 -16.28 4.30
CA TYR A 19 37.17 -17.42 4.03
C TYR A 19 37.66 -17.45 2.57
N PHE A 20 36.81 -17.10 1.60
CA PHE A 20 37.18 -17.06 0.18
C PHE A 20 38.08 -15.87 -0.18
N ILE A 21 37.88 -14.70 0.45
CA ILE A 21 38.80 -13.56 0.34
C ILE A 21 40.20 -13.96 0.85
N TRP A 22 40.27 -14.68 1.98
CA TRP A 22 41.53 -15.16 2.54
C TRP A 22 42.26 -16.16 1.63
N LYS A 23 41.53 -17.02 0.89
CA LYS A 23 42.11 -18.01 -0.03
C LYS A 23 42.49 -17.50 -1.43
N ARG A 24 42.43 -16.19 -1.71
CA ARG A 24 42.76 -15.57 -3.03
C ARG A 24 42.08 -16.24 -4.24
N LYS A 25 40.94 -16.91 -4.07
CA LYS A 25 40.15 -17.47 -5.19
C LYS A 25 39.19 -16.39 -5.72
N LEU A 26 39.78 -15.35 -6.31
CA LEU A 26 39.11 -14.13 -6.77
C LEU A 26 37.88 -14.42 -7.64
N LEU A 27 37.95 -15.43 -8.51
CA LEU A 27 36.85 -15.82 -9.40
C LEU A 27 35.56 -16.23 -8.65
N TYR A 28 35.66 -17.03 -7.59
CA TYR A 28 34.48 -17.51 -6.85
C TYR A 28 33.80 -16.39 -6.05
N SER A 29 34.59 -15.49 -5.47
CA SER A 29 34.07 -14.30 -4.78
C SER A 29 33.35 -13.36 -5.75
N LEU A 30 33.85 -13.21 -6.97
CA LEU A 30 33.17 -12.44 -8.04
C LEU A 30 31.84 -13.09 -8.44
N CYS A 31 31.79 -14.40 -8.62
CA CYS A 31 30.54 -15.09 -8.97
C CYS A 31 29.43 -14.90 -7.93
N ILE A 32 29.76 -14.91 -6.63
CA ILE A 32 28.79 -14.67 -5.56
C ILE A 32 28.26 -13.24 -5.60
N VAL A 33 29.14 -12.25 -5.74
CA VAL A 33 28.74 -10.84 -5.83
C VAL A 33 27.86 -10.60 -7.06
N ILE A 34 28.24 -11.17 -8.21
CA ILE A 34 27.44 -11.09 -9.45
C ILE A 34 26.07 -11.75 -9.25
N ALA A 35 26.00 -12.91 -8.59
CA ALA A 35 24.72 -13.56 -8.29
C ALA A 35 23.82 -12.70 -7.39
N PHE A 36 24.36 -12.03 -6.37
CA PHE A 36 23.61 -11.10 -5.54
C PHE A 36 23.12 -9.87 -6.32
N ILE A 37 23.96 -9.30 -7.19
CA ILE A 37 23.56 -8.17 -8.06
C ILE A 37 22.45 -8.59 -9.01
N ILE A 38 22.54 -9.78 -9.62
CA ILE A 38 21.51 -10.31 -10.52
C ILE A 38 20.20 -10.55 -9.76
N LEU A 39 20.25 -11.18 -8.58
CA LEU A 39 19.05 -11.40 -7.75
C LEU A 39 18.42 -10.08 -7.31
N PHE A 40 19.23 -9.08 -6.95
CA PHE A 40 18.75 -7.74 -6.63
C PHE A 40 18.12 -7.06 -7.85
N ALA A 41 18.75 -7.15 -9.02
CA ALA A 41 18.24 -6.58 -10.27
C ALA A 41 16.93 -7.25 -10.72
N ILE A 42 16.83 -8.59 -10.62
CA ILE A 42 15.60 -9.34 -10.87
C ILE A 42 14.51 -8.90 -9.89
N GLY A 43 14.83 -8.81 -8.59
CA GLY A 43 13.90 -8.33 -7.57
C GLY A 43 13.40 -6.90 -7.84
N ALA A 44 14.30 -5.99 -8.20
CA ALA A 44 13.98 -4.61 -8.55
C ALA A 44 13.14 -4.53 -9.84
N TYR A 45 13.48 -5.33 -10.85
CA TYR A 45 12.71 -5.42 -12.09
C TYR A 45 11.29 -5.92 -11.84
N PHE A 46 11.14 -7.02 -11.09
CA PHE A 46 9.83 -7.59 -10.74
C PHE A 46 9.00 -6.63 -9.86
N SER A 47 9.64 -5.93 -8.92
CA SER A 47 9.00 -4.87 -8.13
C SER A 47 8.50 -3.73 -9.02
N SER A 48 9.27 -3.36 -10.05
CA SER A 48 8.91 -2.28 -10.97
C SER A 48 7.76 -2.63 -11.91
N THR A 49 7.56 -3.90 -12.26
CA THR A 49 6.41 -4.37 -13.05
C THR A 49 5.17 -4.54 -12.19
N ILE A 50 5.29 -5.11 -10.98
CA ILE A 50 4.17 -5.20 -10.03
C ILE A 50 3.61 -3.81 -9.70
N THR A 51 4.48 -2.80 -9.50
CA THR A 51 4.04 -1.42 -9.18
C THR A 51 3.46 -0.65 -10.36
N LYS A 52 3.62 -1.12 -11.61
CA LYS A 52 3.14 -0.44 -12.83
C LYS A 52 1.83 -1.00 -13.38
N ASN A 53 1.36 -2.15 -12.88
CA ASN A 53 0.05 -2.69 -13.21
C ASN A 53 -1.03 -1.90 -12.46
N ASN A 54 -1.27 -0.68 -12.93
CA ASN A 54 -2.30 0.18 -12.38
C ASN A 54 -3.64 -0.28 -12.95
N TRP A 55 -4.48 -0.79 -12.06
CA TRP A 55 -5.74 -1.45 -12.36
C TRP A 55 -6.65 -0.65 -13.30
N CYS A 56 -6.64 0.69 -13.18
CA CYS A 56 -7.44 1.58 -14.01
C CYS A 56 -6.77 2.04 -15.32
N LEU A 57 -5.43 1.99 -15.39
CA LEU A 57 -4.66 2.43 -16.57
C LEU A 57 -4.26 1.29 -17.49
N GLN A 58 -4.18 0.08 -16.94
CA GLN A 58 -3.95 -1.17 -17.68
C GLN A 58 -4.95 -2.21 -17.16
N PRO A 59 -6.24 -2.08 -17.51
CA PRO A 59 -7.20 -3.12 -17.17
C PRO A 59 -6.67 -4.43 -17.76
N HIS A 60 -6.36 -5.39 -16.90
CA HIS A 60 -6.16 -6.76 -17.37
C HIS A 60 -7.41 -7.10 -18.17
N LYS A 61 -7.24 -7.62 -19.40
CA LYS A 61 -8.33 -7.94 -20.34
C LYS A 61 -9.28 -8.96 -19.70
N ALA A 62 -10.10 -8.54 -18.75
CA ALA A 62 -11.07 -9.36 -18.06
C ALA A 62 -12.29 -9.41 -18.98
N PRO A 63 -12.58 -10.57 -19.60
CA PRO A 63 -13.78 -10.72 -20.39
C PRO A 63 -14.92 -10.97 -19.42
N PHE A 64 -15.38 -9.93 -18.74
CA PHE A 64 -16.62 -9.99 -17.96
C PHE A 64 -17.41 -8.72 -18.23
N THR A 65 -18.18 -8.78 -19.31
CA THR A 65 -19.18 -7.76 -19.66
C THR A 65 -20.55 -8.08 -19.05
N SER A 66 -20.63 -9.02 -18.11
CA SER A 66 -21.90 -9.31 -17.43
C SER A 66 -22.24 -8.13 -16.53
N GLU A 67 -23.22 -7.33 -16.92
CA GLU A 67 -23.83 -6.35 -16.03
C GLU A 67 -24.44 -7.09 -14.84
N LEU A 68 -24.20 -6.60 -13.63
CA LEU A 68 -24.82 -7.14 -12.43
C LEU A 68 -26.34 -6.87 -12.56
N PRO A 69 -27.21 -7.90 -12.52
CA PRO A 69 -28.65 -7.74 -12.75
C PRO A 69 -29.31 -7.17 -11.49
N LEU A 70 -28.94 -5.94 -11.14
CA LEU A 70 -29.51 -5.17 -10.04
C LEU A 70 -30.51 -4.17 -10.61
N LYS A 71 -31.65 -4.05 -9.94
CA LYS A 71 -32.52 -2.89 -10.09
C LYS A 71 -31.86 -1.73 -9.36
N LEU A 72 -31.54 -0.65 -10.06
CA LEU A 72 -30.81 0.48 -9.49
C LEU A 72 -31.81 1.53 -8.98
N GLU A 73 -32.02 1.57 -7.67
CA GLU A 73 -32.94 2.53 -7.05
C GLU A 73 -32.30 3.25 -5.87
N THR A 74 -31.41 2.58 -5.14
CA THR A 74 -30.81 3.08 -3.90
C THR A 74 -29.35 3.46 -4.09
N ALA A 75 -28.82 4.28 -3.19
CA ALA A 75 -27.39 4.59 -3.14
C ALA A 75 -26.52 3.32 -3.04
N GLU A 76 -26.98 2.32 -2.29
CA GLU A 76 -26.27 1.04 -2.12
C GLU A 76 -26.20 0.26 -3.44
N ASP A 77 -27.26 0.25 -4.26
CA ASP A 77 -27.25 -0.46 -5.55
C ASP A 77 -26.18 0.11 -6.50
N TYR A 78 -26.14 1.44 -6.60
CA TYR A 78 -25.10 2.14 -7.37
C TYR A 78 -23.72 1.93 -6.77
N PHE A 79 -23.58 1.93 -5.45
CA PHE A 79 -22.31 1.65 -4.79
C PHE A 79 -21.80 0.23 -5.08
N ILE A 80 -22.67 -0.79 -5.03
CA ILE A 80 -22.35 -2.18 -5.36
C ILE A 80 -21.94 -2.30 -6.84
N ARG A 81 -22.71 -1.70 -7.75
CA ARG A 81 -22.37 -1.71 -9.18
C ARG A 81 -21.05 -0.99 -9.47
N GLY A 82 -20.79 0.12 -8.79
CA GLY A 82 -19.53 0.86 -8.88
C GLY A 82 -18.33 0.05 -8.41
N ASN A 83 -18.46 -0.69 -7.29
CA ASN A 83 -17.42 -1.62 -6.83
C ASN A 83 -17.16 -2.72 -7.87
N PHE A 84 -18.22 -3.29 -8.44
CA PHE A 84 -18.11 -4.33 -9.47
C PHE A 84 -17.48 -3.80 -10.76
N ALA A 85 -17.84 -2.59 -11.20
CA ALA A 85 -17.21 -1.92 -12.33
C ALA A 85 -15.72 -1.63 -12.05
N TYR A 86 -15.40 -1.19 -10.84
CA TYR A 86 -14.02 -1.01 -10.40
C TYR A 86 -13.26 -2.33 -10.51
N ASP A 87 -13.79 -3.45 -10.01
CA ASP A 87 -13.19 -4.79 -10.09
C ASP A 87 -13.06 -5.35 -11.52
N GLN A 88 -13.63 -4.68 -12.51
CA GLN A 88 -13.43 -4.99 -13.93
C GLN A 88 -12.43 -4.05 -14.61
N GLY A 89 -11.83 -3.14 -13.86
CA GLY A 89 -10.97 -2.08 -14.39
C GLY A 89 -11.74 -0.96 -15.11
N ARG A 90 -13.08 -0.99 -15.08
CA ARG A 90 -13.97 0.03 -15.65
C ARG A 90 -14.09 1.23 -14.71
N CYS A 91 -12.97 1.90 -14.50
CA CYS A 91 -12.86 2.93 -13.46
C CYS A 91 -13.67 4.21 -13.76
N ASN A 92 -13.98 4.50 -15.02
CA ASN A 92 -14.89 5.62 -15.35
C ASN A 92 -16.32 5.29 -14.94
N ASP A 93 -16.82 4.12 -15.35
CA ASP A 93 -18.14 3.60 -14.96
C ASP A 93 -18.28 3.56 -13.43
N ALA A 94 -17.24 3.08 -12.73
CA ALA A 94 -17.22 3.07 -11.26
C ALA A 94 -17.36 4.47 -10.66
N ILE A 95 -16.65 5.47 -11.20
CA ILE A 95 -16.74 6.86 -10.74
C ILE A 95 -18.14 7.44 -10.96
N GLU A 96 -18.76 7.15 -12.10
CA GLU A 96 -20.13 7.58 -12.41
C GLU A 96 -21.12 6.97 -11.40
N ASP A 97 -21.02 5.67 -11.16
CA ASP A 97 -21.84 4.96 -10.18
C ASP A 97 -21.66 5.47 -8.76
N TYR A 98 -20.42 5.67 -8.30
CA TYR A 98 -20.17 6.28 -7.00
C TYR A 98 -20.72 7.71 -6.91
N THR A 99 -20.68 8.46 -8.01
CA THR A 99 -21.23 9.82 -8.05
C THR A 99 -22.75 9.79 -7.92
N LYS A 100 -23.43 8.89 -8.64
CA LYS A 100 -24.88 8.67 -8.47
C LYS A 100 -25.23 8.22 -7.06
N ALA A 101 -24.44 7.32 -6.49
CA ALA A 101 -24.65 6.86 -5.13
C ALA A 101 -24.50 8.00 -4.09
N ILE A 102 -23.53 8.90 -4.28
CA ILE A 102 -23.36 10.11 -3.45
C ILE A 102 -24.50 11.11 -3.63
N GLU A 103 -25.01 11.29 -4.85
CA GLU A 103 -26.17 12.15 -5.12
C GLU A 103 -27.43 11.65 -4.40
N LEU A 104 -27.60 10.33 -4.30
CA LEU A 104 -28.72 9.70 -3.60
C LEU A 104 -28.55 9.70 -2.08
N ASP A 105 -27.34 9.43 -1.59
CA ASP A 105 -27.02 9.49 -0.16
C ASP A 105 -25.59 10.03 0.08
N PRO A 106 -25.45 11.31 0.46
CA PRO A 106 -24.16 11.93 0.73
C PRO A 106 -23.59 11.59 2.11
N THR A 107 -24.25 10.73 2.90
CA THR A 107 -23.84 10.40 4.27
C THR A 107 -22.99 9.13 4.36
N ILE A 108 -22.79 8.42 3.24
CA ILE A 108 -22.04 7.17 3.22
C ILE A 108 -20.56 7.43 2.91
N SER A 109 -19.75 7.56 3.98
CA SER A 109 -18.30 7.82 3.90
C SER A 109 -17.52 6.83 3.02
N GLN A 110 -17.98 5.58 2.93
CA GLN A 110 -17.36 4.51 2.17
C GLN A 110 -17.35 4.80 0.66
N ILE A 111 -18.40 5.44 0.15
CA ILE A 111 -18.53 5.76 -1.28
C ILE A 111 -17.48 6.80 -1.67
N TYR A 112 -17.34 7.87 -0.89
CA TYR A 112 -16.28 8.86 -1.07
C TYR A 112 -14.89 8.22 -1.03
N ASN A 113 -14.61 7.34 -0.06
CA ASN A 113 -13.32 6.64 -0.01
C ASN A 113 -13.08 5.79 -1.26
N ASN A 114 -14.08 5.06 -1.75
CA ASN A 114 -13.91 4.18 -2.91
C ASN A 114 -13.75 4.98 -4.20
N ARG A 115 -14.52 6.06 -4.39
CA ARG A 115 -14.34 6.98 -5.52
C ARG A 115 -12.98 7.68 -5.48
N GLY A 116 -12.55 8.13 -4.29
CA GLY A 116 -11.22 8.70 -4.09
C GLY A 116 -10.10 7.70 -4.42
N TYR A 117 -10.27 6.44 -4.04
CA TYR A 117 -9.34 5.37 -4.41
C TYR A 117 -9.31 5.13 -5.91
N THR A 118 -10.46 5.14 -6.58
CA THR A 118 -10.52 5.04 -8.05
C THR A 118 -9.83 6.23 -8.74
N TYR A 119 -10.00 7.46 -8.24
CA TYR A 119 -9.24 8.62 -8.73
C TYR A 119 -7.73 8.47 -8.51
N MET A 120 -7.31 7.97 -7.35
CA MET A 120 -5.90 7.70 -7.05
C MET A 120 -5.30 6.68 -8.04
N GLN A 121 -6.03 5.60 -8.36
CA GLN A 121 -5.62 4.67 -9.41
C GLN A 121 -5.55 5.36 -10.77
N LYS A 122 -6.45 6.28 -11.10
CA LYS A 122 -6.31 7.10 -12.31
C LYS A 122 -5.22 8.18 -12.25
N ARG A 123 -4.47 8.29 -11.14
CA ARG A 123 -3.47 9.33 -10.83
C ARG A 123 -4.04 10.74 -10.73
N ASP A 124 -5.36 10.87 -10.53
CA ASP A 124 -6.02 12.14 -10.23
C ASP A 124 -5.99 12.38 -8.71
N TYR A 125 -4.81 12.72 -8.20
CA TYR A 125 -4.57 12.81 -6.76
C TYR A 125 -5.32 13.97 -6.09
N GLU A 126 -5.61 15.04 -6.84
CA GLU A 126 -6.36 16.19 -6.32
C GLU A 126 -7.80 15.78 -5.99
N LYS A 127 -8.50 15.14 -6.94
CA LYS A 127 -9.85 14.63 -6.68
C LYS A 127 -9.86 13.54 -5.61
N ALA A 128 -8.86 12.67 -5.61
CA ALA A 128 -8.71 11.65 -4.57
C ALA A 128 -8.60 12.25 -3.17
N LEU A 129 -7.75 13.27 -2.99
CA LEU A 129 -7.60 13.98 -1.72
C LEU A 129 -8.89 14.66 -1.28
N ASN A 130 -9.61 15.30 -2.20
CA ASN A 130 -10.90 15.93 -1.89
C ASN A 130 -11.94 14.91 -1.44
N ASP A 131 -12.02 13.76 -2.10
CA ASP A 131 -12.93 12.68 -1.73
C ASP A 131 -12.55 12.04 -0.38
N TYR A 132 -11.26 11.83 -0.09
CA TYR A 132 -10.85 11.36 1.23
C TYR A 132 -11.16 12.37 2.33
N GLU A 133 -10.99 13.66 2.06
CA GLU A 133 -11.37 14.71 2.99
C GLU A 133 -12.88 14.68 3.27
N LYS A 134 -13.71 14.53 2.22
CA LYS A 134 -15.16 14.37 2.39
C LYS A 134 -15.52 13.12 3.18
N ALA A 135 -14.85 11.99 2.92
CA ALA A 135 -15.06 10.76 3.69
C ALA A 135 -14.77 10.94 5.19
N ILE A 136 -13.72 11.70 5.53
CA ILE A 136 -13.33 12.01 6.92
C ILE A 136 -14.30 13.02 7.55
N GLN A 137 -14.81 14.00 6.80
CA GLN A 137 -15.83 14.95 7.27
C GLN A 137 -17.14 14.24 7.62
N VAL A 138 -17.57 13.32 6.76
CA VAL A 138 -18.80 12.52 6.96
C VAL A 138 -18.64 11.54 8.11
N ARG A 139 -17.49 10.86 8.21
CA ARG A 139 -17.16 9.95 9.30
C ARG A 139 -15.82 10.32 9.93
N PRO A 140 -15.81 11.15 10.98
CA PRO A 140 -14.60 11.45 11.73
C PRO A 140 -13.93 10.16 12.21
N GLY A 141 -12.62 10.04 11.99
CA GLY A 141 -11.87 8.82 12.32
C GLY A 141 -12.06 7.67 11.33
N TYR A 142 -12.47 7.93 10.08
CA TYR A 142 -12.48 6.88 9.07
C TYR A 142 -11.05 6.46 8.66
N ALA A 143 -10.52 5.46 9.36
CA ALA A 143 -9.12 5.04 9.28
C ALA A 143 -8.62 4.73 7.85
N ARG A 144 -9.47 4.14 7.00
CA ARG A 144 -9.11 3.80 5.61
C ARG A 144 -8.92 5.04 4.74
N ALA A 145 -9.76 6.06 4.90
CA ALA A 145 -9.61 7.32 4.17
C ALA A 145 -8.35 8.09 4.62
N LEU A 146 -8.07 8.11 5.93
CA LEU A 146 -6.82 8.69 6.48
C LEU A 146 -5.58 7.98 5.93
N LEU A 147 -5.63 6.64 5.86
CA LEU A 147 -4.54 5.83 5.34
C LEU A 147 -4.24 6.15 3.87
N ASN A 148 -5.28 6.15 3.04
CA ASN A 148 -5.14 6.43 1.62
C ASN A 148 -4.69 7.88 1.35
N LYS A 149 -5.18 8.83 2.15
CA LYS A 149 -4.72 10.24 2.11
C LYS A 149 -3.24 10.36 2.46
N GLY A 150 -2.79 9.66 3.50
CA GLY A 150 -1.37 9.59 3.87
C GLY A 150 -0.50 8.94 2.80
N ASP A 151 -1.00 7.88 2.15
CA ASP A 151 -0.30 7.19 1.04
C ASP A 151 -0.06 8.16 -0.13
N ILE A 152 -1.02 9.05 -0.43
CA ILE A 152 -0.85 10.10 -1.44
C ILE A 152 0.26 11.09 -1.06
N TYR A 153 0.25 11.59 0.18
CA TYR A 153 1.30 12.51 0.63
C TYR A 153 2.69 11.86 0.60
N ASN A 154 2.78 10.60 1.02
CA ASN A 154 4.06 9.89 1.11
C ASN A 154 4.63 9.54 -0.27
N SER A 155 3.79 9.00 -1.15
CA SER A 155 4.25 8.33 -2.38
C SER A 155 4.23 9.23 -3.61
N TYR A 156 3.26 10.16 -3.68
CA TYR A 156 3.04 10.97 -4.89
C TYR A 156 3.44 12.43 -4.69
N LEU A 157 3.07 13.04 -3.56
CA LEU A 157 3.46 14.42 -3.25
C LEU A 157 4.82 14.50 -2.56
N VAL A 158 5.36 13.37 -2.09
CA VAL A 158 6.65 13.23 -1.38
C VAL A 158 6.76 14.18 -0.17
N ASP A 159 5.62 14.54 0.41
CA ASP A 159 5.50 15.35 1.62
C ASP A 159 5.43 14.40 2.83
N LYS A 160 6.59 13.86 3.22
CA LYS A 160 6.71 12.91 4.33
C LYS A 160 6.15 13.49 5.63
N LYS A 161 6.27 14.80 5.85
CA LYS A 161 5.77 15.46 7.07
C LYS A 161 4.25 15.36 7.15
N LYS A 162 3.53 15.75 6.08
CA LYS A 162 2.06 15.60 6.03
C LYS A 162 1.62 14.15 6.07
N ALA A 163 2.37 13.24 5.46
CA ALA A 163 2.06 11.81 5.53
C ALA A 163 2.10 11.30 6.98
N VAL A 164 3.18 11.58 7.71
CA VAL A 164 3.32 11.18 9.13
C VAL A 164 2.22 11.79 9.98
N GLU A 165 1.92 13.08 9.80
CA GLU A 165 0.83 13.75 10.51
C GLU A 165 -0.52 13.07 10.25
N THR A 166 -0.82 12.76 8.99
CA THR A 166 -2.06 12.10 8.60
C THR A 166 -2.17 10.70 9.18
N TYR A 167 -1.09 9.90 9.12
CA TYR A 167 -1.08 8.55 9.70
C TYR A 167 -1.24 8.56 11.21
N ARG A 168 -0.66 9.54 11.92
CA ARG A 168 -0.78 9.66 13.37
C ARG A 168 -2.23 9.85 13.84
N GLN A 169 -3.09 10.41 12.99
CA GLN A 169 -4.53 10.52 13.29
C GLN A 169 -5.23 9.15 13.40
N ILE A 170 -4.63 8.07 12.89
CA ILE A 170 -5.18 6.71 12.99
C ILE A 170 -4.89 6.07 14.34
N LEU A 171 -3.78 6.44 14.99
CA LEU A 171 -3.34 5.85 16.26
C LEU A 171 -4.37 5.96 17.40
N PRO A 172 -5.03 7.12 17.64
CA PRO A 172 -6.04 7.23 18.70
C PRO A 172 -7.32 6.42 18.44
N LEU A 173 -7.53 5.90 17.21
CA LEU A 173 -8.70 5.09 16.88
C LEU A 173 -8.62 3.66 17.45
N GLY A 174 -7.47 3.27 17.99
CA GLY A 174 -7.27 2.02 18.72
C GLY A 174 -6.73 0.87 17.86
N LYS A 175 -6.42 -0.24 18.55
CA LYS A 175 -5.66 -1.39 18.00
C LYS A 175 -6.27 -2.03 16.75
N TYR A 176 -7.60 -2.01 16.62
CA TYR A 176 -8.28 -2.60 15.47
C TYR A 176 -8.05 -1.77 14.21
N ALA A 177 -8.24 -0.45 14.30
CA ALA A 177 -7.96 0.46 13.19
C ALA A 177 -6.49 0.41 12.77
N ILE A 178 -5.56 0.36 13.74
CA ILE A 178 -4.12 0.22 13.49
C ILE A 178 -3.82 -1.05 12.72
N ARG A 179 -4.33 -2.20 13.18
CA ARG A 179 -4.11 -3.50 12.56
C ARG A 179 -4.71 -3.58 11.16
N ASP A 180 -5.96 -3.17 11.01
CA ASP A 180 -6.72 -3.30 9.76
C ASP A 180 -6.17 -2.38 8.66
N THR A 181 -5.56 -1.25 9.04
CA THR A 181 -4.88 -0.35 8.11
C THR A 181 -3.40 -0.67 7.91
N MET A 182 -2.78 -1.47 8.78
CA MET A 182 -1.33 -1.68 8.81
C MET A 182 -0.52 -0.36 8.88
N VAL A 183 -1.08 0.67 9.54
CA VAL A 183 -0.52 2.04 9.53
C VAL A 183 0.90 2.11 10.09
N CYS A 184 1.25 1.28 11.06
CA CYS A 184 2.58 1.33 11.69
C CYS A 184 3.71 1.04 10.69
N GLY A 185 3.49 0.16 9.71
CA GLY A 185 4.46 -0.09 8.64
C GLY A 185 4.67 1.17 7.80
N ARG A 186 3.59 1.84 7.41
CA ARG A 186 3.65 3.08 6.63
C ARG A 186 4.30 4.24 7.42
N LEU A 187 4.01 4.36 8.71
CA LEU A 187 4.66 5.32 9.61
C LEU A 187 6.16 5.10 9.66
N LEU A 188 6.62 3.87 9.89
CA LEU A 188 8.04 3.53 9.89
C LEU A 188 8.74 3.96 8.58
N MET A 189 8.09 3.69 7.44
CA MET A 189 8.61 4.04 6.13
C MET A 189 8.63 5.55 5.87
N ALA A 190 7.70 6.30 6.45
CA ALA A 190 7.61 7.75 6.29
C ALA A 190 8.58 8.49 7.24
N GLU A 191 8.78 7.99 8.47
CA GLU A 191 9.62 8.60 9.50
C GLU A 191 11.11 8.32 9.31
N HIS A 192 11.46 7.15 8.74
CA HIS A 192 12.84 6.70 8.67
C HIS A 192 13.27 6.34 7.25
N ASN A 193 14.50 6.74 6.90
CA ASN A 193 15.14 6.22 5.70
C ASN A 193 15.51 4.74 5.91
N TRP A 194 15.47 3.98 4.82
CA TRP A 194 15.83 2.57 4.80
C TRP A 194 17.20 2.34 5.46
N PHE A 195 17.29 1.28 6.27
CA PHE A 195 18.52 0.82 6.93
C PHE A 195 19.17 1.79 7.93
N THR A 196 18.43 2.79 8.42
CA THR A 196 18.86 3.59 9.58
C THR A 196 18.63 2.85 10.90
N PRO A 197 19.32 3.19 12.00
CA PRO A 197 19.08 2.57 13.31
C PRO A 197 17.60 2.67 13.76
N GLY A 198 16.95 3.81 13.49
CA GLY A 198 15.52 4.01 13.73
C GLY A 198 14.64 3.06 12.90
N TRP A 199 15.00 2.83 11.64
CA TRP A 199 14.31 1.86 10.79
C TRP A 199 14.40 0.44 11.34
N PHE A 200 15.59 -0.03 11.76
CA PHE A 200 15.75 -1.38 12.30
C PHE A 200 14.99 -1.57 13.61
N THR A 201 15.08 -0.61 14.53
CA THR A 201 14.37 -0.67 15.81
C THR A 201 12.86 -0.71 15.62
N GLY A 202 12.31 0.18 14.78
CA GLY A 202 10.89 0.17 14.43
C GLY A 202 10.46 -1.12 13.71
N PHE A 203 11.27 -1.64 12.78
CA PHE A 203 10.98 -2.88 12.07
C PHE A 203 10.89 -4.08 13.02
N PHE A 204 11.85 -4.23 13.94
CA PHE A 204 11.81 -5.33 14.92
C PHE A 204 10.62 -5.20 15.87
N ASN A 205 10.22 -3.97 16.24
CA ASN A 205 9.02 -3.73 17.04
C ASN A 205 7.73 -4.12 16.30
N LEU A 206 7.60 -3.75 15.01
CA LEU A 206 6.47 -4.18 14.17
C LEU A 206 6.36 -5.71 14.13
N VAL A 207 7.49 -6.38 13.91
CA VAL A 207 7.55 -7.85 13.83
C VAL A 207 7.24 -8.51 15.18
N ARG A 208 7.65 -7.89 16.30
CA ARG A 208 7.39 -8.39 17.66
C ARG A 208 5.91 -8.28 18.03
N THR A 209 5.26 -7.19 17.63
CA THR A 209 3.88 -6.86 18.03
C THR A 209 2.83 -7.32 17.01
N GLY A 210 3.25 -7.89 15.88
CA GLY A 210 2.35 -8.23 14.78
C GLY A 210 1.68 -7.01 14.16
N GLY A 211 2.35 -5.84 14.21
CA GLY A 211 1.82 -4.57 13.71
C GLY A 211 0.71 -3.93 14.55
N GLN A 212 0.48 -4.42 15.78
CA GLN A 212 -0.54 -3.86 16.69
C GLN A 212 -0.07 -2.61 17.45
N SER A 213 1.24 -2.40 17.54
CA SER A 213 1.84 -1.19 18.11
C SER A 213 2.86 -0.61 17.14
N CYS A 214 2.87 0.72 17.03
CA CYS A 214 3.89 1.45 16.27
C CYS A 214 5.12 1.77 17.13
N TYR A 215 5.03 1.57 18.45
CA TYR A 215 6.06 1.86 19.45
C TYR A 215 6.36 0.62 20.31
#